data_AF-A0A1H3MQF0-F1
#
_entry.id   AF-A0A1H3MQF0-F1
#
_cell.length_a   1.000
_cell.length_b   1.000
_cell.length_c   1.000
_cell.angle_alpha   90.00
_cell.angle_beta   90.00
_cell.angle_gamma   90.00
#
_symmetry.space_group_name_H-M   'P 1'
#
loop_
_entity.id
_entity.type
_entity.pdbx_description
1 polymer ?
#
loop_
_entity_poly.entity_id
_entity_poly.type
_entity_poly.pdbx_seq_one_letter_code
_entity_poly.pdbx_strand_id
1 'polypeptide(L)'
;MVESRQREETASRPLLLNRYAALVVFIAGYALLAAVARPLTLPASFTVLVPGLAIIVWGARRTPKRTVKTTRSTVVTWFVLLGLFCVWELVAFGWGNDPAHPTLSLAFDPVLENYPARVFGYVIWLSTGAWAASR
;
A
#
# COMPACT_ATOMS: atom_id res chain seq x y z
N MET A 1 9.92 41.13 -13.30
CA MET A 1 10.27 39.69 -13.33
C MET A 1 10.04 38.97 -11.99
N VAL A 2 10.07 39.65 -10.83
CA VAL A 2 9.81 39.04 -9.51
C VAL A 2 8.31 38.82 -9.25
N GLU A 3 7.44 39.75 -9.64
CA GLU A 3 5.98 39.64 -9.44
C GLU A 3 5.30 38.50 -10.21
N SER A 4 5.80 38.17 -11.41
CA SER A 4 5.24 37.08 -12.22
C SER A 4 5.46 35.72 -11.56
N ARG A 5 6.62 35.53 -10.91
CA ARG A 5 6.97 34.29 -10.20
C ARG A 5 6.15 34.13 -8.90
N GLN A 6 5.86 35.24 -8.20
CA GLN A 6 5.01 35.24 -7.01
C GLN A 6 3.53 34.92 -7.32
N ARG A 7 2.99 35.41 -8.45
CA ARG A 7 1.61 35.07 -8.86
C ARG A 7 1.46 33.58 -9.18
N GLU A 8 2.43 32.98 -9.87
CA GLU A 8 2.42 31.53 -10.18
C GLU A 8 2.53 30.66 -8.93
N GLU A 9 3.36 31.05 -7.94
CA GLU A 9 3.45 30.36 -6.65
C GLU A 9 2.14 30.42 -5.86
N THR A 10 1.46 31.56 -5.85
CA THR A 10 0.23 31.75 -5.07
C THR A 10 -0.96 30.99 -5.67
N ALA A 11 -1.04 30.91 -7.00
CA ALA A 11 -2.10 30.17 -7.70
C ALA A 11 -1.90 28.64 -7.66
N SER A 12 -0.66 28.15 -7.58
CA SER A 12 -0.36 26.72 -7.55
C SER A 12 -0.55 26.06 -6.17
N ARG A 13 -0.34 26.82 -5.09
CA ARG A 13 -0.51 26.38 -3.70
C ARG A 13 -1.92 25.84 -3.35
N PRO A 14 -3.04 26.50 -3.69
CA PRO A 14 -4.37 26.00 -3.36
C PRO A 14 -4.70 24.69 -4.09
N LEU A 15 -4.22 24.53 -5.33
CA LEU A 15 -4.44 23.30 -6.11
C LEU A 15 -3.68 22.12 -5.53
N LEU A 16 -2.43 22.31 -5.07
CA LEU A 16 -1.65 21.24 -4.44
C LEU A 16 -2.24 20.85 -3.08
N LEU A 17 -2.59 21.83 -2.23
CA LEU A 17 -3.25 21.58 -0.94
C LEU A 17 -4.57 20.81 -1.10
N ASN A 18 -5.38 21.15 -2.11
CA ASN A 18 -6.62 20.45 -2.39
C ASN A 18 -6.39 19.01 -2.85
N ARG A 19 -5.32 18.75 -3.62
CA ARG A 19 -4.95 17.38 -4.05
C ARG A 19 -4.43 16.54 -2.89
N TYR A 20 -3.63 17.11 -1.99
CA TYR A 20 -3.19 16.42 -0.77
C TYR A 20 -4.37 16.14 0.16
N ALA A 21 -5.27 17.10 0.36
CA ALA A 21 -6.48 16.90 1.16
C ALA A 21 -7.38 15.80 0.56
N ALA A 22 -7.61 15.82 -0.75
CA ALA A 22 -8.37 14.77 -1.44
C ALA A 22 -7.72 13.38 -1.29
N LEU A 23 -6.39 13.31 -1.37
CA LEU A 23 -5.65 12.06 -1.17
C LEU A 23 -5.77 11.55 0.26
N VAL A 24 -5.62 12.42 1.27
CA VAL A 24 -5.79 12.06 2.68
C VAL A 24 -7.21 11.59 2.96
N VAL A 25 -8.21 12.31 2.46
CA VAL A 25 -9.63 11.91 2.59
C VAL A 25 -9.89 10.57 1.90
N PHE A 26 -9.31 10.34 0.72
CA PHE A 26 -9.43 9.06 0.02
C PHE A 26 -8.79 7.92 0.81
N ILE A 27 -7.55 8.11 1.31
CA ILE A 27 -6.85 7.11 2.11
C ILE A 27 -7.65 6.77 3.38
N ALA A 28 -8.11 7.80 4.10
CA ALA A 28 -8.89 7.62 5.32
C ALA A 28 -10.23 6.92 5.04
N GLY A 29 -10.98 7.40 4.04
CA GLY A 29 -12.27 6.82 3.65
C GLY A 29 -12.15 5.38 3.19
N TYR A 30 -11.16 5.08 2.35
CA TYR A 30 -10.88 3.71 1.92
C TYR A 30 -10.45 2.83 3.08
N ALA A 31 -9.54 3.29 3.95
CA ALA A 31 -9.07 2.51 5.10
C ALA A 31 -10.21 2.14 6.05
N LEU A 32 -11.11 3.09 6.33
CA LEU A 32 -12.29 2.84 7.18
C LEU A 32 -13.24 1.82 6.57
N LEU A 33 -13.50 1.91 5.26
CA LEU A 33 -14.38 0.99 4.54
C LEU A 33 -13.76 -0.40 4.39
N ALA A 34 -12.51 -0.49 3.96
CA ALA A 34 -11.81 -1.75 3.77
C ALA A 34 -11.63 -2.52 5.09
N ALA A 35 -11.40 -1.82 6.20
CA ALA A 35 -11.27 -2.42 7.52
C ALA A 35 -12.55 -3.09 8.04
N VAL A 36 -13.73 -2.84 7.44
CA VAL A 36 -14.99 -3.52 7.81
C VAL A 36 -14.95 -4.99 7.41
N ALA A 37 -14.28 -5.33 6.31
CA ALA A 37 -14.16 -6.72 5.87
C ALA A 37 -13.38 -7.55 6.90
N ARG A 38 -13.84 -8.79 7.14
CA ARG A 38 -13.11 -9.72 8.01
C ARG A 38 -11.77 -10.08 7.37
N PRO A 39 -10.67 -10.10 8.14
CA PRO A 39 -9.35 -10.49 7.64
C PRO A 39 -9.39 -11.84 6.93
N LEU A 40 -8.55 -12.01 5.90
CA LEU A 40 -8.32 -13.29 5.23
C LEU A 40 -9.58 -13.94 4.61
N THR A 41 -10.61 -13.14 4.32
CA THR A 41 -11.83 -13.59 3.65
C THR A 41 -11.90 -13.13 2.19
N LEU A 42 -12.69 -13.83 1.36
CA LEU A 42 -12.93 -13.44 -0.03
C LEU A 42 -13.41 -11.98 -0.20
N PRO A 43 -14.35 -11.47 0.62
CA PRO A 43 -14.74 -10.05 0.57
C PRO A 43 -13.56 -9.10 0.77
N ALA A 44 -12.67 -9.37 1.74
CA ALA A 44 -11.48 -8.56 1.95
C ALA A 44 -10.57 -8.55 0.71
N SER A 45 -10.37 -9.71 0.08
CA SER A 45 -9.61 -9.80 -1.17
C SER A 45 -10.22 -8.93 -2.27
N PHE A 46 -11.55 -8.95 -2.45
CA PHE A 46 -12.21 -8.11 -3.45
C PHE A 46 -12.07 -6.62 -3.17
N THR A 47 -12.14 -6.19 -1.90
CA THR A 47 -11.99 -4.77 -1.54
C THR A 47 -10.65 -4.18 -1.96
N VAL A 48 -9.59 -5.00 -2.03
CA VAL A 48 -8.25 -4.56 -2.45
C VAL A 48 -8.00 -4.81 -3.93
N LEU A 49 -8.40 -5.98 -4.41
CA LEU A 49 -8.06 -6.46 -5.75
C LEU A 49 -8.78 -5.65 -6.84
N VAL A 50 -10.06 -5.32 -6.63
CA VAL A 50 -10.85 -4.52 -7.59
C VAL A 50 -10.26 -3.11 -7.79
N PRO A 51 -10.08 -2.28 -6.75
CA PRO A 51 -9.49 -0.96 -6.93
C PRO A 51 -8.02 -1.02 -7.33
N GLY A 52 -7.26 -1.98 -6.80
CA GLY A 52 -5.86 -2.19 -7.19
C GLY A 52 -5.72 -2.48 -8.69
N LEU A 53 -6.53 -3.39 -9.23
CA LEU A 53 -6.55 -3.71 -10.66
C LEU A 53 -7.00 -2.50 -11.49
N ALA A 54 -8.02 -1.77 -11.04
CA ALA A 54 -8.46 -0.55 -11.72
C ALA A 54 -7.35 0.50 -11.83
N ILE A 55 -6.58 0.70 -10.75
CA ILE A 55 -5.42 1.62 -10.72
C ILE A 55 -4.31 1.10 -11.65
N ILE A 56 -4.00 -0.19 -11.64
CA ILE A 56 -2.98 -0.79 -12.51
C ILE A 56 -3.37 -0.62 -13.98
N VAL A 57 -4.60 -0.97 -14.35
CA VAL A 57 -5.11 -0.83 -15.73
C VAL A 57 -5.11 0.63 -16.16
N TRP A 58 -5.53 1.55 -15.27
CA TRP A 58 -5.47 2.97 -15.55
C TRP A 58 -4.03 3.46 -15.73
N GLY A 59 -3.12 3.06 -14.83
CA GLY A 59 -1.71 3.39 -14.90
C GLY A 59 -1.04 2.87 -16.17
N ALA A 60 -1.32 1.63 -16.56
CA ALA A 60 -0.79 1.01 -17.78
C ALA A 60 -1.24 1.72 -19.06
N ARG A 61 -2.45 2.33 -19.05
CA ARG A 61 -2.95 3.15 -20.18
C ARG A 61 -2.30 4.52 -20.25
N ARG A 62 -1.58 4.97 -19.23
CA ARG A 62 -0.87 6.25 -19.21
C ARG A 62 0.61 6.03 -19.51
N THR A 63 1.16 6.82 -20.43
CA THR A 63 2.60 6.81 -20.72
C THR A 63 3.36 7.29 -19.48
N PRO A 64 4.26 6.47 -18.88
CA PRO A 64 5.04 6.90 -17.74
C PRO A 64 5.94 8.07 -18.15
N LYS A 65 5.85 9.21 -17.44
CA LYS A 65 6.68 10.39 -17.73
C LYS A 65 8.15 10.19 -17.36
N ARG A 66 8.45 9.23 -16.47
CA ARG A 66 9.81 8.93 -16.00
C ARG A 66 9.89 7.47 -15.62
N THR A 67 10.73 6.71 -16.33
CA THR A 67 11.08 5.34 -15.96
C THR A 67 12.40 5.38 -15.18
N VAL A 68 12.34 5.01 -13.90
CA VAL A 68 13.54 4.78 -13.11
C VAL A 68 14.05 3.39 -13.45
N LYS A 69 15.33 3.27 -13.83
CA LYS A 69 15.95 1.97 -14.06
C LYS A 69 16.18 1.30 -12.71
N THR A 70 15.53 0.17 -12.48
CA THR A 70 15.79 -0.66 -11.29
C THR A 70 17.12 -1.40 -11.47
N THR A 71 17.99 -1.33 -10.45
CA THR A 71 19.27 -2.05 -10.46
C THR A 71 19.05 -3.54 -10.23
N ARG A 72 19.86 -4.41 -10.86
CA ARG A 72 19.82 -5.86 -10.63
C ARG A 72 19.92 -6.23 -9.14
N SER A 73 20.76 -5.52 -8.38
CA SER A 73 20.88 -5.69 -6.94
C SER A 73 19.55 -5.49 -6.21
N THR A 74 18.79 -4.43 -6.54
CA THR A 74 17.48 -4.18 -5.95
C THR A 74 16.49 -5.31 -6.24
N VAL A 75 16.46 -5.80 -7.49
CA VAL A 75 15.62 -6.93 -7.87
C VAL A 75 16.00 -8.18 -7.06
N VAL A 76 17.28 -8.53 -7.04
CA VAL A 76 17.79 -9.69 -6.30
C VAL A 76 17.46 -9.58 -4.82
N THR A 77 17.67 -8.43 -4.18
CA THR A 77 17.33 -8.21 -2.77
C THR A 77 15.85 -8.50 -2.51
N TRP A 78 14.94 -7.97 -3.32
CA TRP A 78 13.51 -8.22 -3.16
C TRP A 78 13.13 -9.69 -3.37
N PHE A 79 13.72 -10.35 -4.38
CA PHE A 79 13.48 -11.77 -4.62
C PHE A 79 14.05 -12.66 -3.51
N VAL A 80 15.21 -12.33 -2.95
CA VAL A 80 15.80 -13.04 -1.81
C VAL A 80 14.93 -12.88 -0.58
N LEU A 81 14.48 -11.65 -0.27
CA LEU A 81 13.56 -11.42 0.86
C LEU A 81 12.25 -12.19 0.69
N LEU A 82 11.67 -12.15 -0.52
CA LEU A 82 10.46 -12.91 -0.84
C LEU A 82 10.68 -14.42 -0.72
N GLY A 83 11.82 -14.92 -1.21
CA GLY A 83 12.17 -16.33 -1.13
C GLY A 83 12.35 -16.79 0.32
N LEU A 84 13.09 -16.04 1.13
CA LEU A 84 13.27 -16.32 2.56
C LEU A 84 11.92 -16.32 3.29
N PHE A 85 11.06 -15.35 2.96
CA PHE A 85 9.71 -15.27 3.51
C PHE A 85 8.89 -16.52 3.16
N CYS A 86 8.86 -16.94 1.89
CA CYS A 86 8.15 -18.14 1.45
C CYS A 86 8.70 -19.42 2.10
N VAL A 87 10.03 -19.55 2.21
CA VAL A 87 10.66 -20.70 2.87
C VAL A 87 10.23 -20.77 4.33
N TRP A 88 10.28 -19.65 5.05
CA TRP A 88 9.85 -19.60 6.44
C TRP A 88 8.37 -19.98 6.61
N GLU A 89 7.48 -19.47 5.76
CA GLU A 89 6.05 -19.85 5.75
C GLU A 89 5.84 -21.35 5.55
N LEU A 90 6.49 -21.94 4.54
CA LEU A 90 6.38 -23.38 4.25
C LEU A 90 6.91 -24.24 5.39
N VAL A 91 7.98 -23.80 6.04
CA VAL A 91 8.58 -24.48 7.19
C VAL A 91 7.65 -24.40 8.40
N ALA A 92 7.08 -23.23 8.71
CA ALA A 92 6.12 -23.05 9.79
C ALA A 92 4.84 -23.88 9.56
N PHE A 93 4.35 -23.91 8.32
CA PHE A 93 3.22 -24.74 7.93
C PHE A 93 3.52 -26.24 8.09
N GLY A 94 4.70 -26.69 7.64
CA GLY A 94 5.13 -28.09 7.76
C GLY A 94 5.32 -28.57 9.19
N TRP A 95 5.63 -27.67 10.13
CA TRP A 95 5.80 -28.01 11.55
C TRP A 95 4.51 -28.04 12.37
N GLY A 96 3.34 -27.82 11.75
CA GLY A 96 2.04 -27.99 12.40
C GLY A 96 1.19 -26.72 12.47
N ASN A 97 1.71 -25.56 12.06
CA ASN A 97 1.01 -24.27 12.15
C ASN A 97 0.43 -24.01 13.55
N ASP A 98 1.27 -24.18 14.57
CA ASP A 98 0.92 -24.03 15.98
C ASP A 98 1.42 -22.68 16.53
N PRO A 99 0.96 -22.22 17.71
CA PRO A 99 1.48 -21.01 18.35
C PRO A 99 3.01 -21.02 18.61
N ALA A 100 3.64 -22.19 18.64
CA ALA A 100 5.09 -22.34 18.75
C ALA A 100 5.83 -22.09 17.42
N HIS A 101 5.15 -22.30 16.28
CA HIS A 101 5.67 -22.10 14.93
C HIS A 101 4.61 -21.41 14.05
N PRO A 102 4.17 -20.19 14.41
CA PRO A 102 3.04 -19.56 13.74
C PRO A 102 3.43 -19.15 12.32
N THR A 103 2.59 -19.49 11.35
CA THR A 103 2.64 -18.83 10.02
C THR A 103 2.37 -17.33 10.20
N LEU A 104 2.74 -16.50 9.22
CA LEU A 104 2.44 -15.07 9.22
C LEU A 104 0.94 -14.84 9.42
N SER A 105 0.12 -15.66 8.74
CA SER A 105 -1.34 -15.55 8.85
C SER A 105 -1.81 -15.68 10.30
N LEU A 106 -1.28 -16.67 11.03
CA LEU A 106 -1.62 -16.91 12.43
C LEU A 106 -1.01 -15.84 13.37
N ALA A 107 0.20 -15.37 13.05
CA ALA A 107 0.87 -14.32 13.83
C ALA A 107 0.17 -12.96 13.73
N PHE A 108 -0.39 -12.63 12.57
CA PHE A 108 -1.11 -11.38 12.36
C PHE A 108 -2.58 -11.44 12.76
N ASP A 109 -3.15 -12.62 12.95
CA ASP A 109 -4.57 -12.79 13.30
C ASP A 109 -5.00 -11.94 14.51
N PRO A 110 -4.33 -11.96 15.68
CA PRO A 110 -4.74 -11.15 16.83
C PRO A 110 -4.61 -9.65 16.57
N VAL A 111 -3.69 -9.24 15.70
CA VAL A 111 -3.53 -7.84 15.31
C VAL A 111 -4.68 -7.44 14.38
N LEU A 112 -5.04 -8.27 13.41
CA LEU A 112 -6.04 -7.97 12.40
C LEU A 112 -7.49 -8.15 12.89
N GLU A 113 -7.72 -8.90 13.96
CA GLU A 113 -9.03 -8.96 14.63
C GLU A 113 -9.48 -7.55 15.10
N ASN A 114 -8.53 -6.75 15.58
CA ASN A 114 -8.79 -5.40 16.05
C ASN A 114 -9.09 -4.45 14.87
N TYR A 115 -10.32 -3.92 14.83
CA TYR A 115 -10.73 -2.93 13.82
C TYR A 115 -9.78 -1.72 13.74
N PRO A 116 -9.37 -1.09 14.86
CA PRO A 116 -8.45 0.03 14.80
C PRO A 116 -7.10 -0.34 14.17
N ALA A 117 -6.57 -1.52 14.49
CA ALA A 117 -5.30 -1.99 13.94
C ALA A 117 -5.38 -2.23 12.42
N ARG A 118 -6.52 -2.74 11.90
CA ARG A 118 -6.78 -2.82 10.45
C ARG A 118 -6.74 -1.46 9.78
N VAL A 119 -7.43 -0.47 10.36
CA VAL A 119 -7.45 0.90 9.83
C VAL A 119 -6.03 1.46 9.77
N PHE A 120 -5.25 1.34 10.85
CA PHE A 120 -3.86 1.78 10.86
C PHE A 120 -3.00 1.05 9.82
N GLY A 121 -3.19 -0.27 9.65
CA GLY A 121 -2.51 -1.04 8.62
C GLY A 121 -2.78 -0.49 7.21
N TYR A 122 -4.05 -0.24 6.87
CA TYR A 122 -4.41 0.35 5.58
C TYR A 122 -3.86 1.77 5.40
N VAL A 123 -3.91 2.61 6.45
CA VAL A 123 -3.38 3.98 6.39
C VAL A 123 -1.87 3.95 6.16
N ILE A 124 -1.11 3.14 6.91
CA ILE A 124 0.35 3.03 6.76
C ILE A 124 0.69 2.52 5.35
N TRP A 125 0.01 1.47 4.90
CA TRP A 125 0.25 0.88 3.58
C TRP A 125 0.00 1.88 2.44
N LEU A 126 -1.16 2.52 2.42
CA LEU A 126 -1.51 3.49 1.37
C LEU A 126 -0.66 4.76 1.45
N SER A 127 -0.35 5.25 2.65
CA SER A 127 0.52 6.41 2.81
C SER A 127 1.94 6.12 2.34
N THR A 128 2.45 4.92 2.60
CA THR A 128 3.77 4.47 2.09
C THR A 128 3.76 4.38 0.57
N GLY A 129 2.70 3.84 -0.03
CA GLY A 129 2.53 3.81 -1.48
C GLY A 129 2.43 5.21 -2.10
N ALA A 130 1.66 6.10 -1.51
CA ALA A 130 1.54 7.49 -1.95
C ALA A 130 2.88 8.25 -1.83
N TRP A 131 3.60 8.05 -0.73
CA TRP A 131 4.94 8.60 -0.52
C TRP A 131 5.92 8.08 -1.57
N ALA A 132 5.96 6.77 -1.80
CA ALA A 132 6.82 6.15 -2.79
C ALA A 132 6.50 6.62 -4.21
N ALA A 133 5.22 6.85 -4.53
CA ALA A 133 4.80 7.38 -5.83
C ALA A 133 5.07 8.89 -5.99
N SER A 134 5.28 9.62 -4.89
CA SER A 134 5.54 11.07 -4.89
C SER A 134 7.02 11.43 -4.97
N ARG A 135 7.92 10.46 -4.77
CA ARG A 135 9.38 10.61 -4.94
C ARG A 135 9.82 10.38 -6.37
#